data_AF-K2PPH2-F1
#
_entry.id   AF-K2PPH2-F1
#
_cell.length_a   1.000
_cell.length_b   1.000
_cell.length_c   1.000
_cell.angle_alpha   90.00
_cell.angle_beta   90.00
_cell.angle_gamma   90.00
#
_symmetry.space_group_name_H-M   'P 1'
#
loop_
_entity.id
_entity.type
_entity.pdbx_description
1 polymer ?
#
loop_
_entity_poly.entity_id
_entity_poly.type
_entity_poly.pdbx_seq_one_letter_code
_entity_poly.pdbx_strand_id
1 'polypeptide(L)'
;MNELTFEERLKQLRKTYLEGGNEDKESQEINAFMSLSKEDKIKKIEEHLSEINRKKEILESTLQDETSNISREDLEHNLEALGAKKQLMLQKLEYVKKDEFNGAKREKIKRQLAELEFKRCRLRMNNKDCSKLDKKIQEKQRRFRNDI
;
A
#
# COMPACT_ATOMS: atom_id res chain seq x y z
N MET A 1 23.21 12.44 -31.93
CA MET A 1 22.42 12.07 -30.73
C MET A 1 23.39 11.46 -29.74
N ASN A 2 23.62 12.10 -28.59
CA ASN A 2 24.54 11.56 -27.58
C ASN A 2 23.87 10.37 -26.88
N GLU A 3 24.43 9.18 -27.05
CA GLU A 3 24.01 8.00 -26.31
C GLU A 3 24.42 8.18 -24.85
N LEU A 4 23.42 8.29 -23.97
CA LEU A 4 23.64 8.26 -22.52
C LEU A 4 24.32 6.95 -22.15
N THR A 5 25.46 7.06 -21.47
CA THR A 5 26.22 5.94 -20.93
C THR A 5 25.39 5.16 -19.91
N PHE A 6 25.76 3.90 -19.67
CA PHE A 6 25.06 3.05 -18.70
C PHE A 6 25.00 3.68 -17.30
N GLU A 7 26.07 4.35 -16.86
CA GLU A 7 26.12 5.06 -15.58
C GLU A 7 25.12 6.22 -15.54
N GLU A 8 24.99 6.99 -16.61
CA GLU A 8 24.01 8.09 -16.69
C GLU A 8 22.57 7.57 -16.70
N ARG A 9 22.31 6.45 -17.38
CA ARG A 9 21.00 5.77 -17.34
C ARG A 9 20.70 5.23 -15.95
N LEU A 10 21.69 4.63 -15.27
CA LEU A 10 21.52 4.13 -13.90
C LEU A 10 21.27 5.28 -12.92
N LYS A 11 21.95 6.41 -13.11
CA LYS A 11 21.79 7.63 -12.32
C LYS A 11 20.41 8.25 -12.55
N GLN A 12 19.93 8.28 -13.79
CA GLN A 12 18.55 8.67 -14.10
C GLN A 12 17.53 7.73 -13.48
N LEU A 13 17.76 6.41 -13.56
CA LEU A 13 16.84 5.42 -12.97
C LEU A 13 16.76 5.58 -11.43
N ARG A 14 17.91 5.77 -10.76
CA ARG A 14 17.93 6.07 -9.31
C ARG A 14 17.23 7.39 -9.02
N LYS A 15 17.46 8.43 -9.83
CA LYS A 15 16.79 9.72 -9.67
C LYS A 15 15.28 9.64 -9.87
N THR A 16 14.79 8.80 -10.79
CA THR A 16 13.36 8.65 -11.06
C THR A 16 12.64 7.81 -10.00
N TYR A 17 13.28 6.74 -9.50
CA TYR A 17 12.60 5.74 -8.66
C TYR A 17 13.00 5.74 -7.18
N LEU A 18 14.15 6.32 -6.82
CA LEU A 18 14.64 6.36 -5.43
C LEU A 18 14.73 7.78 -4.88
N GLU A 19 15.11 8.75 -5.70
CA GLU A 19 15.28 10.16 -5.27
C GLU A 19 14.20 11.09 -5.85
N GLY A 20 13.29 10.56 -6.67
CA GLY A 20 12.21 11.28 -7.32
C GLY A 20 11.15 11.61 -6.30
N GLY A 21 11.36 12.70 -5.56
CA GLY A 21 10.47 13.23 -4.52
C GLY A 21 9.13 13.70 -5.07
N ASN A 22 8.29 12.75 -5.46
CA ASN A 22 6.88 12.81 -5.11
C ASN A 22 6.71 11.84 -3.95
N GLU A 23 7.01 12.30 -2.74
CA GLU A 23 6.14 11.88 -1.65
C GLU A 23 4.77 12.41 -2.05
N ASP A 24 3.94 11.56 -2.66
CA ASP A 24 2.59 11.91 -3.06
C ASP A 24 1.95 12.66 -1.89
N LYS A 25 1.25 13.76 -2.16
CA LYS A 25 0.51 14.50 -1.10
C LYS A 25 -0.33 13.55 -0.25
N GLU A 26 -0.86 12.50 -0.89
CA GLU A 26 -1.55 11.39 -0.24
C GLU A 26 -0.66 10.62 0.76
N SER A 27 0.59 10.32 0.43
CA SER A 27 1.56 9.73 1.35
C SER A 27 1.90 10.66 2.52
N GLN A 28 2.01 11.97 2.28
CA GLN A 28 2.24 12.96 3.34
C GLN A 28 1.04 13.08 4.28
N GLU A 29 -0.18 13.10 3.73
CA GLU A 29 -1.43 13.11 4.50
C GLU A 29 -1.62 11.82 5.30
N ILE A 30 -1.29 10.66 4.72
CA ILE A 30 -1.30 9.37 5.42
C ILE A 30 -0.30 9.37 6.56
N ASN A 31 0.92 9.87 6.34
CA ASN A 31 1.95 9.95 7.38
C ASN A 31 1.54 10.91 8.51
N ALA A 32 0.96 12.06 8.18
CA ALA A 32 0.44 13.02 9.13
C ALA A 32 -0.76 12.47 9.93
N PHE A 33 -1.62 11.66 9.32
CA PHE A 33 -2.68 10.97 10.04
C PHE A 33 -2.10 9.88 10.95
N MET A 34 -1.09 9.14 10.50
CA MET A 34 -0.47 8.06 11.26
C MET A 34 0.32 8.56 12.48
N SER A 35 0.83 9.80 12.47
CA SER A 35 1.53 10.42 13.60
C SER A 35 0.61 10.93 14.71
N LEU A 36 -0.70 11.06 14.46
CA LEU A 36 -1.68 11.44 15.47
C LEU A 36 -1.81 10.38 16.58
N SER A 37 -2.17 10.83 17.79
CA SER A 37 -2.56 9.94 18.87
C SER A 37 -3.81 9.13 18.49
N LYS A 38 -4.08 8.05 19.22
CA LYS A 38 -5.26 7.22 18.97
C LYS A 38 -6.54 8.03 19.18
N GLU A 39 -6.56 8.85 20.23
CA GLU A 39 -7.64 9.74 20.60
C GLU A 39 -7.88 10.79 19.51
N ASP A 40 -6.82 11.42 18.98
CA ASP A 40 -6.93 12.40 17.90
C ASP A 40 -7.41 11.78 16.58
N LYS A 41 -6.96 10.56 16.27
CA LYS A 41 -7.46 9.80 15.10
C LYS A 41 -8.95 9.51 15.22
N ILE A 42 -9.39 9.07 16.40
CA ILE A 42 -10.81 8.80 16.68
C ILE A 42 -11.62 10.08 16.51
N LYS A 43 -11.19 11.18 17.16
CA LYS A 43 -11.88 12.47 17.09
C LYS A 43 -12.01 12.98 15.66
N LYS A 44 -10.93 12.91 14.87
CA LYS A 44 -10.95 13.32 13.47
C LYS A 44 -11.90 12.46 12.64
N ILE A 45 -11.93 11.14 12.84
CA ILE A 45 -12.90 10.27 12.14
C ILE A 45 -14.35 10.61 12.55
N GLU A 46 -14.60 10.91 13.83
CA GLU A 46 -15.91 11.30 14.34
C GLU A 46 -16.39 12.66 13.81
N GLU A 47 -15.48 13.63 13.66
CA GLU A 47 -15.75 14.91 13.00
C GLU A 47 -16.16 14.71 11.53
N HIS A 48 -15.42 13.88 10.79
CA HIS A 48 -15.75 13.53 9.41
C HIS A 48 -17.11 12.80 9.30
N LEU A 49 -17.42 11.90 10.23
CA LEU A 49 -18.73 11.24 10.29
C LEU A 49 -19.87 12.24 10.54
N SER A 50 -19.64 13.22 11.42
CA SER A 50 -20.61 14.28 11.71
C SER A 50 -20.85 15.16 10.48
N GLU A 51 -19.80 15.51 9.74
CA GLU A 51 -19.91 16.27 8.49
C GLU A 51 -20.69 15.49 7.42
N ILE A 52 -20.44 14.18 7.30
CA ILE A 52 -21.19 13.31 6.37
C ILE A 52 -22.67 13.28 6.74
N ASN A 53 -23.02 13.13 8.02
CA ASN A 53 -24.41 13.14 8.47
C ASN A 53 -25.08 14.48 8.15
N ARG A 54 -24.41 15.61 8.42
CA ARG A 54 -24.94 16.94 8.09
C ARG A 54 -25.18 17.11 6.60
N LYS A 55 -24.27 16.65 5.74
CA LYS A 55 -24.46 16.69 4.28
C LYS A 55 -25.63 15.81 3.84
N LYS A 56 -25.80 14.65 4.48
CA LYS A 56 -26.90 13.73 4.21
C LYS A 56 -28.25 14.38 4.55
N GLU A 57 -28.36 15.00 5.72
CA GLU A 57 -29.57 15.71 6.16
C GLU A 57 -29.96 16.84 5.19
N ILE A 58 -28.97 17.61 4.72
CA ILE A 58 -29.19 18.68 3.73
C ILE A 58 -29.74 18.09 2.42
N LEU A 59 -29.10 17.05 1.89
CA LEU A 59 -29.52 16.43 0.63
C LEU A 59 -30.88 15.74 0.75
N GLU A 60 -31.18 15.08 1.87
CA GLU A 60 -32.49 14.49 2.15
C GLU A 60 -33.58 15.57 2.22
N SER A 61 -33.27 16.72 2.81
CA SER A 61 -34.20 17.87 2.84
C SER A 61 -34.41 18.45 1.44
N THR A 62 -33.36 18.59 0.64
CA THR A 62 -33.45 19.04 -0.76
C THR A 62 -34.22 18.04 -1.65
N LEU A 63 -34.13 16.74 -1.37
CA LEU A 63 -34.88 15.71 -2.08
C LEU A 63 -36.39 15.77 -1.80
N GLN A 64 -36.78 16.21 -0.59
CA GLN A 64 -38.18 16.42 -0.22
C GLN A 64 -38.75 17.74 -0.76
N ASP A 65 -37.88 18.69 -1.11
CA ASP A 65 -38.28 19.96 -1.71
C ASP A 65 -38.49 19.80 -3.22
N GLU A 66 -39.76 19.67 -3.62
CA GLU A 66 -40.17 19.53 -5.03
C GLU A 66 -39.86 20.76 -5.89
N THR A 67 -39.43 21.87 -5.28
CA THR A 67 -39.03 23.10 -6.00
C THR A 67 -37.54 23.15 -6.36
N SER A 68 -36.78 22.13 -5.96
CA SER A 68 -35.35 21.99 -6.27
C SER A 68 -35.08 21.88 -7.78
N ASN A 69 -34.17 22.71 -8.29
CA ASN A 69 -33.66 22.64 -9.67
C ASN A 69 -32.65 21.48 -9.90
N ILE A 70 -32.28 20.75 -8.86
CA ILE A 70 -31.32 19.64 -8.93
C ILE A 70 -32.07 18.36 -9.31
N SER A 71 -31.51 17.60 -10.25
CA SER A 71 -32.08 16.30 -10.64
C SER A 71 -32.20 15.37 -9.44
N ARG A 72 -33.35 14.73 -9.31
CA ARG A 72 -33.62 13.74 -8.26
C ARG A 72 -32.61 12.59 -8.29
N GLU A 73 -32.25 12.13 -9.49
CA GLU A 73 -31.27 11.06 -9.71
C GLU A 73 -29.88 11.44 -9.19
N ASP A 74 -29.47 12.70 -9.40
CA ASP A 74 -28.19 13.21 -8.89
C ASP A 74 -28.18 13.29 -7.36
N LEU A 75 -29.29 13.68 -6.74
CA LEU A 75 -29.42 13.71 -5.28
C LEU A 75 -29.35 12.30 -4.69
N GLU A 76 -30.05 11.33 -5.30
CA GLU A 76 -30.03 9.93 -4.88
C GLU A 76 -28.62 9.32 -5.02
N HIS A 77 -27.94 9.55 -6.14
CA HIS A 77 -26.54 9.11 -6.33
C HIS A 77 -25.59 9.72 -5.29
N ASN A 78 -25.73 11.02 -4.99
CA ASN A 78 -24.92 11.68 -3.97
C ASN A 78 -25.19 11.13 -2.57
N LEU A 79 -26.43 10.79 -2.24
CA LEU A 79 -26.80 10.14 -0.98
C LEU A 79 -26.18 8.74 -0.86
N GLU A 80 -26.19 7.95 -1.93
CA GLU A 80 -25.53 6.65 -1.98
C GLU A 80 -24.01 6.77 -1.77
N ALA A 81 -23.37 7.70 -2.48
CA ALA A 81 -21.94 7.97 -2.33
C ALA A 81 -21.57 8.40 -0.89
N LEU A 82 -22.40 9.23 -0.24
CA LEU A 82 -22.22 9.58 1.17
C LEU A 82 -22.45 8.39 2.10
N GLY A 83 -23.39 7.51 1.78
CA GLY A 83 -23.62 6.25 2.50
C GLY A 83 -22.39 5.34 2.47
N ALA A 84 -21.81 5.13 1.29
CA ALA A 84 -20.57 4.37 1.12
C ALA A 84 -19.40 5.02 1.90
N LYS A 85 -19.26 6.34 1.81
CA LYS A 85 -18.22 7.09 2.56
C LYS A 85 -18.40 6.95 4.07
N LYS A 86 -19.64 6.97 4.58
CA LYS A 86 -19.95 6.77 6.00
C LYS A 86 -19.54 5.37 6.46
N GLN A 87 -19.90 4.33 5.70
CA GLN A 87 -19.51 2.95 6.01
C GLN A 87 -17.98 2.80 6.09
N LEU A 88 -17.26 3.37 5.13
CA LEU A 88 -15.79 3.36 5.13
C LEU A 88 -15.21 4.03 6.38
N MET A 89 -15.76 5.17 6.81
CA MET A 89 -15.30 5.87 8.01
C MET A 89 -15.61 5.10 9.30
N LEU A 90 -16.78 4.45 9.38
CA LEU A 90 -17.11 3.56 10.52
C LEU A 90 -16.15 2.38 10.61
N GLN A 91 -15.82 1.77 9.48
CA GLN A 91 -14.84 0.69 9.43
C GLN A 91 -13.45 1.17 9.88
N LYS A 92 -13.01 2.35 9.41
CA LYS A 92 -11.76 2.97 9.89
C LYS A 92 -11.78 3.23 11.40
N LEU A 93 -12.90 3.72 11.94
CA LEU A 93 -13.06 3.96 13.37
C LEU A 93 -12.91 2.67 14.17
N GLU A 94 -13.55 1.59 13.71
CA GLU A 94 -13.45 0.28 14.33
C GLU A 94 -12.01 -0.24 14.34
N TYR A 95 -11.28 -0.12 13.23
CA TYR A 95 -9.87 -0.51 13.14
C TYR A 95 -8.97 0.28 14.10
N VAL A 96 -9.19 1.59 14.21
CA VAL A 96 -8.43 2.44 15.16
C VAL A 96 -8.76 2.03 16.59
N LYS A 97 -10.04 1.81 16.94
CA LYS A 97 -10.45 1.38 18.29
C LYS A 97 -9.86 0.03 18.66
N LYS A 98 -9.88 -0.95 17.75
CA LYS A 98 -9.33 -2.32 17.92
C LYS A 98 -7.81 -2.39 17.97
N ASP A 99 -7.11 -1.27 17.77
CA ASP A 99 -5.65 -1.23 17.80
C ASP A 99 -4.99 -2.18 16.78
N GLU A 100 -5.68 -2.42 15.65
CA GLU A 100 -5.15 -3.26 14.57
C GLU A 100 -3.97 -2.59 13.86
N PHE A 101 -3.83 -1.27 14.01
CA PHE A 101 -2.70 -0.46 13.56
C PHE A 101 -1.58 -0.31 14.60
N ASN A 102 -1.54 -1.15 15.65
CA ASN A 102 -0.41 -1.14 16.58
C ASN A 102 0.90 -1.41 15.81
N GLY A 103 1.89 -0.53 15.98
CA GLY A 103 3.21 -0.65 15.36
C GLY A 103 3.85 -2.02 15.58
N ALA A 104 3.64 -2.63 16.76
CA ALA A 104 4.12 -3.97 17.07
C ALA A 104 3.44 -5.07 16.23
N LYS A 105 2.13 -4.98 15.97
CA LYS A 105 1.42 -5.92 15.09
C LYS A 105 1.86 -5.76 13.64
N ARG A 106 2.00 -4.52 13.16
CA ARG A 106 2.51 -4.23 11.81
C ARG A 106 3.93 -4.77 11.61
N GLU A 107 4.80 -4.56 12.58
CA GLU A 107 6.17 -5.06 12.55
C GLU A 107 6.23 -6.59 12.60
N LYS A 108 5.37 -7.22 13.40
CA LYS A 108 5.21 -8.68 13.42
C LYS A 108 4.81 -9.22 12.03
N ILE A 109 3.83 -8.60 11.38
CA ILE A 109 3.38 -9.00 10.02
C ILE A 109 4.51 -8.81 9.00
N LYS A 110 5.23 -7.69 9.03
CA LYS A 110 6.39 -7.45 8.15
C LYS A 110 7.45 -8.55 8.29
N ARG A 111 7.77 -8.95 9.52
CA ARG A 111 8.72 -10.05 9.78
C ARG A 111 8.22 -11.38 9.23
N GLN A 112 6.95 -11.70 9.44
CA GLN A 112 6.34 -12.93 8.90
C GLN A 112 6.39 -12.96 7.37
N LEU A 113 6.10 -11.85 6.70
CA LEU A 113 6.19 -11.74 5.25
C LEU A 113 7.63 -11.91 4.74
N ALA A 114 8.60 -11.28 5.41
CA ALA A 114 10.01 -11.43 5.07
C ALA A 114 10.49 -12.89 5.24
N GLU A 115 10.06 -13.57 6.30
CA GLU A 115 10.39 -14.97 6.55
C GLU A 115 9.79 -15.90 5.48
N LEU A 116 8.54 -15.66 5.07
CA LEU A 116 7.90 -16.41 3.99
C LEU A 116 8.60 -16.18 2.65
N GLU A 117 8.98 -14.94 2.34
CA GLU A 117 9.74 -14.63 1.13
C GLU A 117 11.11 -15.31 1.14
N PHE A 118 11.80 -15.33 2.30
CA PHE A 118 13.05 -16.04 2.46
C PHE A 118 12.89 -17.55 2.21
N LYS A 119 11.86 -18.17 2.79
CA LYS A 119 11.51 -19.59 2.55
C LYS A 119 11.25 -19.85 1.06
N ARG A 120 10.50 -18.97 0.39
CA ARG A 120 10.23 -19.04 -1.05
C ARG A 120 11.51 -18.96 -1.88
N CYS A 121 12.41 -18.04 -1.56
CA CYS A 121 13.71 -17.90 -2.22
C CYS A 121 14.58 -19.14 -2.02
N ARG A 122 14.64 -19.68 -0.79
CA ARG A 122 15.40 -20.90 -0.49
C ARG A 122 14.87 -22.12 -1.25
N LEU A 123 13.55 -22.29 -1.33
CA LEU A 123 12.95 -23.35 -2.15
C LEU A 123 13.29 -23.21 -3.63
N ARG A 124 13.24 -21.99 -4.17
CA ARG A 124 13.66 -21.71 -5.56
C ARG A 124 15.13 -22.05 -5.82
N MET A 125 16.01 -21.82 -4.84
CA MET A 125 17.42 -22.21 -4.95
C MET A 125 17.62 -23.73 -4.85
N ASN A 126 16.93 -24.41 -3.93
CA ASN A 126 17.01 -25.86 -3.77
C ASN A 126 16.51 -26.61 -5.01
N ASN A 127 15.52 -26.06 -5.71
CA ASN A 127 14.99 -26.63 -6.95
C ASN A 127 15.76 -26.20 -8.20
N LYS A 128 16.85 -25.44 -8.04
CA LYS A 128 17.67 -25.00 -9.17
C LYS A 128 18.56 -26.16 -9.60
N ASP A 129 18.48 -26.53 -10.87
CA ASP A 129 19.31 -27.59 -11.44
C ASP A 129 20.80 -27.19 -11.42
N CYS A 130 21.57 -27.86 -10.55
CA CYS A 130 23.02 -27.71 -10.41
C CYS A 130 23.82 -28.70 -11.26
N SER A 131 23.17 -29.52 -12.11
CA SER A 131 23.82 -30.58 -12.89
C SER A 131 25.00 -30.09 -13.75
N LYS A 132 24.94 -28.86 -14.27
CA LYS A 132 26.05 -28.25 -15.03
C LYS A 132 27.26 -27.91 -14.15
N LEU A 133 27.04 -27.50 -12.90
CA LEU A 133 28.10 -27.27 -11.93
C LEU A 133 28.73 -28.59 -11.51
N ASP A 134 27.90 -29.59 -11.20
CA ASP A 134 28.37 -30.92 -10.80
C ASP A 134 29.20 -31.59 -11.91
N LYS A 135 28.77 -31.48 -13.17
CA LYS A 135 29.55 -31.95 -14.33
C LYS A 135 30.91 -31.26 -14.43
N LYS A 136 30.98 -29.94 -14.25
CA LYS A 136 32.25 -29.19 -14.27
C LYS A 136 33.17 -29.56 -13.09
N ILE A 137 32.61 -29.80 -11.91
CA ILE A 137 33.36 -30.24 -10.73
C ILE A 137 33.95 -31.64 -10.99
N GLN A 138 33.14 -32.57 -11.50
CA GLN A 138 33.59 -33.92 -11.84
C GLN A 138 34.68 -33.90 -12.93
N GLU A 139 34.53 -33.08 -13.97
CA GLU A 139 35.57 -32.91 -15.00
C GLU A 139 36.88 -32.39 -14.41
N LYS A 140 36.83 -31.37 -13.54
CA LYS A 140 38.04 -30.87 -12.87
C LYS A 140 38.67 -31.93 -11.97
N GLN A 141 37.88 -32.63 -11.15
CA GLN A 141 38.39 -33.71 -10.29
C GLN A 141 38.98 -34.89 -11.06
N ARG A 142 38.48 -35.17 -12.28
CA ARG A 142 39.08 -36.20 -13.15
C ARG A 142 40.41 -35.73 -13.72
N ARG A 143 40.51 -34.47 -14.17
CA ARG A 143 41.79 -33.90 -14.63
C ARG A 143 42.85 -33.96 -13.53
N PHE A 144 42.52 -33.49 -12.32
CA PHE A 144 43.45 -33.57 -11.18
C PHE A 144 43.84 -35.00 -10.76
N ARG A 145 43.02 -36.01 -11.02
CA ARG A 145 43.35 -37.42 -10.74
C ARG A 145 44.17 -38.10 -11.83
N ASN A 146 44.12 -37.59 -13.05
CA ASN A 146 44.86 -38.12 -14.19
C ASN A 146 46.19 -37.38 -14.42
N ASP A 147 46.45 -36.29 -13.67
CA ASP A 147 47.69 -35.51 -13.68
C ASP A 147 48.66 -35.95 -12.55
N ILE A 148 48.41 -37.08 -11.88
CA ILE A 148 49.30 -37.80 -10.94
C ILE A 148 49.62 -39.17 -11.55
#